data_AF-A0A7C6E1K9-F1
#
_entry.id   AF-A0A7C6E1K9-F1
#
_cell.length_a   1.000
_cell.length_b   1.000
_cell.length_c   1.000
_cell.angle_alpha   90.00
_cell.angle_beta   90.00
_cell.angle_gamma   90.00
#
_symmetry.space_group_name_H-M   'P 1'
#
loop_
_entity.id
_entity.type
_entity.pdbx_description
1 polymer ?
#
loop_
_entity_poly.entity_id
_entity_poly.type
_entity_poly.pdbx_seq_one_letter_code
_entity_poly.pdbx_strand_id
1 'polypeptide(L)'
;MPKVYPRLLEQFFQSEAKGGVLLFLAALLAFVLANTPWSSLYFALREVPAGVRLGAFGLEKPLLLWVNDLLMALFFLLVGLELKREVLSGELREPRRAGLALAGALGGMAVPALLYLGVNPGLPEARGWGVPMATDIAFALGVLALVPRVPLGLKLFLTALAIVDDLGAVLVIAIFYTGGLEPLPLGLAALTLGLGLLLNRMGVWHLWPYMLLGLPLWYFVLKSGLHATLAGVLLALAIPLRRARPFQGATSAQDPEDLEGELEGLEEEVEEAQSPLHRLEHA
;
A
#
# COMPACT_ATOMS: atom_id res chain seq x y z
N MET A 1 -39.17 -15.08 0.26
CA MET A 1 -38.16 -15.28 -0.81
C MET A 1 -37.10 -14.21 -0.66
N PRO A 2 -35.88 -14.55 -0.20
CA PRO A 2 -34.90 -13.54 0.16
C PRO A 2 -34.25 -12.94 -1.09
N LYS A 3 -34.15 -11.61 -1.12
CA LYS A 3 -33.50 -10.85 -2.19
C LYS A 3 -31.99 -10.83 -1.92
N VAL A 4 -31.30 -11.64 -2.71
CA VAL A 4 -29.92 -11.52 -3.23
C VAL A 4 -29.13 -10.28 -2.75
N TYR A 5 -27.96 -10.52 -2.14
CA TYR A 5 -26.89 -9.54 -1.89
C TYR A 5 -25.81 -9.59 -3.00
N PRO A 6 -25.91 -8.84 -4.12
CA PRO A 6 -24.81 -8.69 -5.07
C PRO A 6 -24.15 -7.29 -5.07
N ARG A 7 -24.66 -6.33 -4.28
CA ARG A 7 -24.33 -4.90 -4.46
C ARG A 7 -22.91 -4.48 -4.08
N LEU A 8 -22.29 -5.10 -3.08
CA LEU A 8 -20.95 -4.71 -2.60
C LEU A 8 -19.83 -5.14 -3.57
N LEU A 9 -19.94 -6.34 -4.15
CA LEU A 9 -18.98 -6.83 -5.13
C LEU A 9 -19.12 -6.09 -6.46
N GLU A 10 -20.34 -5.78 -6.91
CA GLU A 10 -20.55 -4.92 -8.09
C GLU A 10 -20.02 -3.50 -7.88
N GLN A 11 -20.16 -2.92 -6.68
CA GLN A 11 -19.58 -1.60 -6.36
C GLN A 11 -18.05 -1.62 -6.28
N PHE A 12 -17.45 -2.68 -5.76
CA PHE A 12 -16.00 -2.86 -5.70
C PHE A 12 -15.38 -3.10 -7.09
N PHE A 13 -16.01 -3.92 -7.94
CA PHE A 13 -15.55 -4.10 -9.32
C PHE A 13 -15.78 -2.86 -10.20
N GLN A 14 -16.84 -2.08 -9.93
CA GLN A 14 -17.00 -0.77 -10.57
C GLN A 14 -15.98 0.27 -10.07
N SER A 15 -15.44 0.15 -8.85
CA SER A 15 -14.46 1.10 -8.32
C SER A 15 -13.05 0.85 -8.86
N GLU A 16 -12.61 -0.42 -8.98
CA GLU A 16 -11.29 -0.77 -9.52
C GLU A 16 -11.11 -0.32 -10.98
N ALA A 17 -12.09 -0.59 -11.83
CA ALA A 17 -12.06 -0.16 -13.23
C ALA A 17 -12.04 1.38 -13.36
N LYS A 18 -12.80 2.09 -12.51
CA LYS A 18 -12.77 3.57 -12.45
C LYS A 18 -11.41 4.10 -12.01
N GLY A 19 -10.77 3.43 -11.04
CA GLY A 19 -9.42 3.77 -10.58
C GLY A 19 -8.38 3.63 -11.69
N GLY A 20 -8.39 2.51 -12.42
CA GLY A 20 -7.49 2.28 -13.55
C GLY A 20 -7.69 3.28 -14.70
N VAL A 21 -8.95 3.60 -15.03
CA VAL A 21 -9.25 4.63 -16.05
C VAL A 21 -8.79 6.02 -15.59
N LEU A 22 -9.01 6.38 -14.32
CA LEU A 22 -8.57 7.66 -13.79
C LEU A 22 -7.03 7.78 -13.81
N LEU A 23 -6.31 6.72 -13.43
CA LEU A 23 -4.85 6.65 -13.51
C LEU A 23 -4.36 6.86 -14.95
N PHE A 24 -4.97 6.17 -15.90
CA PHE A 24 -4.64 6.31 -17.33
C PHE A 24 -4.88 7.74 -17.82
N LEU A 25 -6.01 8.36 -17.46
CA LEU A 25 -6.33 9.75 -17.82
C LEU A 25 -5.35 10.74 -17.18
N ALA A 26 -4.95 10.51 -15.93
CA ALA A 26 -3.96 11.34 -15.25
C ALA A 26 -2.58 11.24 -15.94
N ALA A 27 -2.15 10.04 -16.34
CA ALA A 27 -0.92 9.83 -17.09
C ALA A 27 -0.97 10.50 -18.48
N LEU A 28 -2.10 10.37 -19.18
CA LEU A 28 -2.32 11.04 -20.47
C LEU A 28 -2.28 12.56 -20.32
N LEU A 29 -2.93 13.11 -19.29
CA LEU A 29 -2.90 14.54 -19.01
C LEU A 29 -1.47 15.01 -18.72
N ALA A 30 -0.71 14.28 -17.89
CA ALA A 30 0.69 14.58 -17.60
C ALA A 30 1.54 14.55 -18.87
N PHE A 31 1.32 13.55 -19.75
CA PHE A 31 2.00 13.45 -21.04
C PHE A 31 1.67 14.64 -21.95
N VAL A 32 0.40 15.04 -22.05
CA VAL A 32 -0.02 16.21 -22.84
C VAL A 32 0.60 17.50 -22.29
N LEU A 33 0.52 17.73 -20.98
CA LEU A 33 1.13 18.91 -20.34
C LEU A 33 2.64 18.99 -20.57
N ALA A 34 3.33 17.85 -20.50
CA ALA A 34 4.79 17.79 -20.71
C ALA A 34 5.21 18.08 -22.16
N ASN A 35 4.34 17.87 -23.15
CA ASN A 35 4.66 17.98 -24.58
C ASN A 35 3.96 19.16 -25.29
N THR A 36 3.28 20.03 -24.54
CA THR A 36 2.55 21.21 -25.08
C THR A 36 3.22 22.52 -24.64
N PRO A 37 2.77 23.70 -25.10
CA PRO A 37 3.31 24.98 -24.65
C PRO A 37 3.24 25.23 -23.12
N TRP A 38 2.46 24.43 -22.39
CA TRP A 38 2.40 24.46 -20.92
C TRP A 38 3.52 23.68 -20.22
N SER A 39 4.43 23.04 -20.97
CA SER A 39 5.52 22.23 -20.41
C SER A 39 6.42 23.03 -19.46
N SER A 40 6.74 24.28 -19.80
CA SER A 40 7.55 25.16 -18.95
C SER A 40 6.90 25.40 -17.59
N LEU A 41 5.59 25.66 -17.56
CA LEU A 41 4.82 25.81 -16.32
C LEU A 41 4.77 24.50 -15.53
N TYR A 42 4.53 23.38 -16.21
CA TYR A 42 4.48 22.05 -15.59
C TYR A 42 5.79 21.68 -14.89
N PHE A 43 6.93 21.85 -15.57
CA PHE A 43 8.24 21.56 -14.99
C PHE A 43 8.64 22.60 -13.93
N ALA A 44 8.31 23.89 -14.12
CA ALA A 44 8.56 24.90 -13.11
C ALA A 44 7.82 24.62 -11.80
N LEU A 45 6.56 24.16 -11.87
CA LEU A 45 5.77 23.80 -10.69
C LEU A 45 6.41 22.67 -9.88
N ARG A 46 6.98 21.67 -10.56
CA ARG A 46 7.66 20.52 -9.91
C ARG A 46 8.89 20.94 -9.12
N GLU A 47 9.59 21.97 -9.59
CA GLU A 47 10.82 22.49 -8.98
C GLU A 47 10.58 23.58 -7.93
N VAL A 48 9.33 23.99 -7.69
CA VAL A 48 9.02 25.00 -6.66
C VAL A 48 9.58 24.55 -5.31
N PRO A 49 10.51 25.31 -4.69
CA PRO A 49 11.03 24.96 -3.39
C PRO A 49 9.93 25.13 -2.34
N ALA A 50 9.61 24.04 -1.65
CA ALA A 50 8.67 24.02 -0.55
C ALA A 50 9.38 23.51 0.70
N GLY A 51 9.13 24.13 1.85
CA GLY A 51 9.78 23.70 3.07
C GLY A 51 9.05 24.11 4.34
N VAL A 52 9.26 23.31 5.38
CA VAL A 52 8.78 23.57 6.73
C VAL A 52 10.00 23.66 7.65
N ARG A 53 10.07 24.73 8.45
CA ARG A 53 11.14 24.96 9.42
C ARG A 53 10.55 25.21 10.80
N LEU A 54 11.02 24.46 11.79
CA LEU A 54 10.69 24.58 13.20
C LEU A 54 12.01 24.62 13.99
N GLY A 55 12.51 25.83 14.27
CA GLY A 55 13.81 26.03 14.92
C GLY A 55 14.96 25.44 14.09
N ALA A 56 15.77 24.57 14.70
CA ALA A 56 16.87 23.89 14.03
C ALA A 56 16.42 22.74 13.10
N PHE A 57 15.16 22.32 13.18
CA PHE A 57 14.61 21.28 12.32
C PHE A 57 14.02 21.92 11.06
N GLY A 58 14.52 21.51 9.91
CA GLY A 58 14.06 22.03 8.63
C GLY A 58 14.05 20.95 7.56
N LEU A 59 13.00 20.95 6.74
CA LEU A 59 12.92 20.18 5.53
C LEU A 59 12.55 21.12 4.40
N GLU A 60 13.39 21.19 3.38
CA GLU A 60 13.18 21.99 2.19
C GLU A 60 13.51 21.12 0.99
N LYS A 61 12.54 20.98 0.09
CA LYS A 61 12.64 20.13 -1.10
C LYS A 61 11.79 20.72 -2.23
N PRO A 62 12.12 20.44 -3.49
CA PRO A 62 11.21 20.66 -4.61
C PRO A 62 9.82 20.04 -4.34
N LEU A 63 8.78 20.69 -4.83
CA LEU A 63 7.39 20.25 -4.66
C LEU A 63 7.20 18.80 -5.13
N LEU A 64 7.88 18.39 -6.21
CA LEU A 64 7.84 17.02 -6.70
C LEU A 64 8.27 15.99 -5.64
N LEU A 65 9.34 16.28 -4.89
CA LEU A 65 9.83 15.33 -3.88
C LEU A 65 8.88 15.28 -2.68
N TRP A 66 8.25 16.38 -2.30
CA TRP A 66 7.19 16.36 -1.28
C TRP A 66 6.03 15.48 -1.68
N VAL A 67 5.53 15.66 -2.91
CA VAL A 67 4.44 14.86 -3.47
C VAL A 67 4.82 13.39 -3.50
N ASN A 68 6.00 13.06 -4.03
CA ASN A 68 6.48 11.68 -4.10
C ASN A 68 6.62 11.06 -2.70
N ASP A 69 7.33 11.73 -1.79
CA ASP A 69 7.62 11.16 -0.47
C ASP A 69 6.34 10.98 0.38
N LEU A 70 5.35 11.88 0.28
CA LEU A 70 4.09 11.79 1.02
C LEU A 70 3.12 10.81 0.38
N LEU A 71 2.83 10.94 -0.92
CA LEU A 71 1.88 10.06 -1.61
C LEU A 71 2.37 8.62 -1.62
N MET A 72 3.68 8.40 -1.82
CA MET A 72 4.22 7.05 -1.77
C MET A 72 4.26 6.49 -0.35
N ALA A 73 4.48 7.31 0.69
CA ALA A 73 4.34 6.82 2.07
C ALA A 73 2.90 6.39 2.38
N LEU A 74 1.90 7.13 1.90
CA LEU A 74 0.49 6.72 2.01
C LEU A 74 0.21 5.45 1.20
N PHE A 75 0.67 5.37 -0.04
CA PHE A 75 0.52 4.17 -0.86
C PHE A 75 1.13 2.94 -0.18
N PHE A 76 2.36 3.04 0.32
CA PHE A 76 3.03 1.94 1.02
C PHE A 76 2.46 1.63 2.41
N LEU A 77 1.76 2.58 3.04
CA LEU A 77 0.93 2.31 4.21
C LEU A 77 -0.23 1.38 3.84
N LEU A 78 -0.95 1.67 2.75
CA LEU A 78 -2.03 0.81 2.26
C LEU A 78 -1.50 -0.57 1.85
N VAL A 79 -0.42 -0.63 1.07
CA VAL A 79 0.23 -1.89 0.67
C VAL A 79 0.71 -2.68 1.89
N GLY A 80 1.28 -2.01 2.90
CA GLY A 80 1.72 -2.64 4.14
C GLY A 80 0.56 -3.22 4.96
N LEU A 81 -0.58 -2.53 5.01
CA LEU A 81 -1.79 -3.02 5.68
C LEU A 81 -2.35 -4.24 4.94
N GLU A 82 -2.34 -4.19 3.62
CA GLU A 82 -2.81 -5.26 2.76
C GLU A 82 -1.92 -6.50 2.83
N LEU A 83 -0.60 -6.33 2.81
CA LEU A 83 0.35 -7.41 3.06
C LEU A 83 0.07 -8.08 4.42
N LYS A 84 -0.12 -7.27 5.46
CA LYS A 84 -0.40 -7.78 6.80
C LYS A 84 -1.74 -8.53 6.85
N ARG A 85 -2.77 -8.07 6.13
CA ARG A 85 -4.05 -8.77 5.95
C ARG A 85 -3.86 -10.11 5.24
N GLU A 86 -3.11 -10.14 4.15
CA GLU A 86 -2.84 -11.34 3.35
C GLU A 86 -2.06 -12.40 4.15
N VAL A 87 -1.05 -11.98 4.93
CA VAL A 87 -0.27 -12.88 5.79
C VAL A 87 -1.10 -13.47 6.93
N LEU A 88 -2.01 -12.67 7.52
CA LEU A 88 -2.80 -13.10 8.67
C LEU A 88 -4.07 -13.88 8.30
N SER A 89 -4.70 -13.55 7.17
CA SER A 89 -6.05 -14.02 6.82
C SER A 89 -6.25 -14.35 5.34
N GLY A 90 -5.28 -14.05 4.48
CA GLY A 90 -5.41 -14.25 3.03
C GLY A 90 -4.58 -15.41 2.49
N GLU A 91 -4.23 -15.29 1.20
CA GLU A 91 -3.55 -16.29 0.38
C GLU A 91 -2.11 -16.55 0.84
N LEU A 92 -1.44 -15.52 1.40
CA LEU A 92 -0.08 -15.65 1.93
C LEU A 92 -0.01 -16.41 3.27
N ARG A 93 -1.15 -16.73 3.89
CA ARG A 93 -1.19 -17.57 5.08
C ARG A 93 -0.87 -19.03 4.78
N GLU A 94 -1.24 -19.53 3.60
CA GLU A 94 -0.98 -20.92 3.21
C GLU A 94 0.43 -21.04 2.61
N PRO A 95 1.36 -21.82 3.20
CA PRO A 95 2.76 -21.87 2.76
C PRO A 95 2.94 -22.27 1.29
N ARG A 96 2.06 -23.12 0.75
CA ARG A 96 2.11 -23.55 -0.64
C ARG A 96 1.80 -22.40 -1.61
N ARG A 97 0.75 -21.61 -1.30
CA ARG A 97 0.34 -20.47 -2.12
C ARG A 97 1.30 -19.30 -1.96
N ALA A 98 1.71 -19.03 -0.72
CA ALA A 98 2.75 -18.06 -0.42
C ALA A 98 4.06 -18.37 -1.17
N GLY A 99 4.48 -19.63 -1.19
CA GLY A 99 5.68 -20.06 -1.92
C GLY A 99 5.60 -19.79 -3.43
N LEU A 100 4.43 -20.01 -4.04
CA LEU A 100 4.21 -19.71 -5.46
C LEU A 100 4.27 -18.20 -5.73
N ALA A 101 3.60 -17.38 -4.91
CA ALA A 101 3.62 -15.92 -5.05
C ALA A 101 5.02 -15.35 -4.84
N LEU A 102 5.73 -15.80 -3.81
CA LEU A 102 7.12 -15.41 -3.52
C LEU A 102 8.07 -15.80 -4.65
N ALA A 103 7.98 -17.04 -5.16
CA ALA A 103 8.82 -17.48 -6.27
C ALA A 103 8.52 -16.68 -7.56
N GLY A 104 7.23 -16.40 -7.82
CA GLY A 104 6.80 -15.57 -8.94
C GLY A 104 7.33 -14.14 -8.85
N ALA A 105 7.20 -13.49 -7.69
CA ALA A 105 7.71 -12.15 -7.46
C ALA A 105 9.24 -12.12 -7.55
N LEU A 106 9.96 -13.01 -6.86
CA LEU A 106 11.43 -13.06 -6.93
C LEU A 106 11.95 -13.26 -8.36
N GLY A 107 11.30 -14.12 -9.15
CA GLY A 107 11.61 -14.28 -10.57
C GLY A 107 11.28 -13.03 -11.38
N GLY A 108 10.10 -12.44 -11.13
CA GLY A 108 9.63 -11.20 -11.74
C GLY A 108 10.51 -9.98 -11.43
N MET A 109 11.20 -9.97 -10.30
CA MET A 109 12.17 -8.95 -9.91
C MET A 109 13.56 -9.22 -10.50
N ALA A 110 14.06 -10.45 -10.32
CA ALA A 110 15.44 -10.79 -10.65
C ALA A 110 15.68 -10.81 -12.17
N VAL A 111 14.75 -11.35 -12.95
CA VAL A 111 14.93 -11.49 -14.40
C VAL A 111 15.03 -10.12 -15.09
N PRO A 112 14.10 -9.15 -14.89
CA PRO A 112 14.22 -7.83 -15.49
C PRO A 112 15.47 -7.05 -15.03
N ALA A 113 15.83 -7.15 -13.75
CA ALA A 113 17.05 -6.54 -13.21
C ALA A 113 18.33 -7.07 -13.90
N LEU A 114 18.44 -8.39 -14.02
CA LEU A 114 19.59 -9.04 -14.66
C LEU A 114 19.65 -8.74 -16.16
N LEU A 115 18.50 -8.72 -16.84
CA LEU A 115 18.44 -8.32 -18.25
C LEU A 115 18.88 -6.86 -18.43
N TYR A 116 18.44 -5.95 -17.57
CA TYR A 116 18.85 -4.54 -17.60
C TYR A 116 20.37 -4.39 -17.42
N LEU A 117 20.95 -5.10 -16.46
CA LEU A 117 22.40 -5.10 -16.23
C LEU A 117 23.17 -5.71 -17.42
N GLY A 118 22.64 -6.76 -18.03
CA GLY A 118 23.25 -7.41 -19.20
C GLY A 118 23.27 -6.52 -20.45
N VAL A 119 22.29 -5.62 -20.60
CA VAL A 119 22.22 -4.67 -21.73
C VAL A 119 23.00 -3.38 -21.46
N ASN A 120 23.23 -3.01 -20.19
CA ASN A 120 23.95 -1.78 -19.81
C ASN A 120 25.31 -2.03 -19.11
N PRO A 121 26.16 -2.97 -19.55
CA PRO A 121 27.39 -3.28 -18.83
C PRO A 121 28.38 -2.11 -18.91
N GLY A 122 28.92 -1.69 -17.76
CA GLY A 122 29.95 -0.65 -17.69
C GLY A 122 29.45 0.79 -17.91
N LEU A 123 28.14 0.99 -18.08
CA LEU A 123 27.54 2.30 -18.20
C LEU A 123 27.15 2.88 -16.82
N PRO A 124 27.27 4.20 -16.58
CA PRO A 124 26.77 4.83 -15.36
C PRO A 124 25.30 4.50 -15.05
N GLU A 125 24.50 4.34 -16.11
CA GLU A 125 23.08 3.97 -16.09
C GLU A 125 22.83 2.57 -15.50
N ALA A 126 23.84 1.70 -15.42
CA ALA A 126 23.74 0.40 -14.76
C ALA A 126 23.31 0.52 -13.28
N ARG A 127 23.54 1.68 -12.65
CA ARG A 127 23.03 2.00 -11.32
C ARG A 127 21.50 1.99 -11.25
N GLY A 128 20.78 2.09 -12.36
CA GLY A 128 19.32 2.05 -12.45
C GLY A 128 18.70 0.64 -12.48
N TRP A 129 19.45 -0.41 -12.17
CA TRP A 129 18.97 -1.80 -12.27
C TRP A 129 17.74 -2.14 -11.41
N GLY A 130 17.47 -1.35 -10.36
CA GLY A 130 16.26 -1.47 -9.55
C GLY A 130 14.98 -0.97 -10.20
N VAL A 131 15.09 -0.12 -11.24
CA VAL A 131 13.94 0.48 -11.93
C VAL A 131 13.00 -0.55 -12.58
N PRO A 132 13.48 -1.54 -13.37
CA PRO A 132 12.61 -2.51 -14.04
C PRO A 132 12.01 -3.59 -13.12
N MET A 133 12.28 -3.53 -11.81
CA MET A 133 11.81 -4.53 -10.85
C MET A 133 10.39 -4.27 -10.36
N ALA A 134 9.92 -3.01 -10.40
CA ALA A 134 8.64 -2.64 -9.81
C ALA A 134 7.48 -2.84 -10.80
N THR A 135 6.36 -3.35 -10.32
CA THR A 135 5.13 -3.55 -11.09
C THR A 135 4.01 -2.64 -10.58
N ASP A 136 3.42 -1.80 -11.43
CA ASP A 136 2.27 -0.97 -11.02
C ASP A 136 1.00 -1.82 -10.82
N ILE A 137 0.70 -2.16 -9.57
CA ILE A 137 -0.46 -2.95 -9.17
C ILE A 137 -1.80 -2.31 -9.60
N ALA A 138 -1.91 -0.98 -9.52
CA ALA A 138 -3.15 -0.28 -9.81
C ALA A 138 -3.45 -0.33 -11.31
N PHE A 139 -2.42 -0.19 -12.13
CA PHE A 139 -2.56 -0.36 -13.58
C PHE A 139 -2.82 -1.83 -13.96
N ALA A 140 -2.08 -2.78 -13.38
CA ALA A 140 -2.25 -4.20 -13.65
C ALA A 140 -3.67 -4.70 -13.34
N LEU A 141 -4.20 -4.35 -12.16
CA LEU A 141 -5.57 -4.67 -11.77
C LEU A 141 -6.61 -3.91 -12.61
N GLY A 142 -6.34 -2.64 -12.94
CA GLY A 142 -7.20 -1.84 -13.82
C GLY A 142 -7.38 -2.46 -15.20
N VAL A 143 -6.29 -2.92 -15.83
CA VAL A 143 -6.36 -3.63 -17.12
C VAL A 143 -7.08 -4.98 -16.96
N LEU A 144 -6.80 -5.72 -15.89
CA LEU A 144 -7.43 -7.01 -15.63
C LEU A 144 -8.95 -6.88 -15.42
N ALA A 145 -9.42 -5.77 -14.87
CA ALA A 145 -10.84 -5.46 -14.71
C ALA A 145 -11.56 -5.20 -16.04
N LEU A 146 -10.85 -4.74 -17.08
CA LEU A 146 -11.40 -4.51 -18.42
C LEU A 146 -11.51 -5.81 -19.24
N VAL A 147 -10.74 -6.83 -18.89
CA VAL A 147 -10.78 -8.13 -19.58
C VAL A 147 -11.98 -8.95 -19.08
N PRO A 148 -12.92 -9.34 -19.95
CA PRO A 148 -14.04 -10.17 -19.55
C PRO A 148 -13.56 -11.58 -19.19
N ARG A 149 -14.08 -12.14 -18.09
CA ARG A 149 -13.91 -13.55 -17.64
C ARG A 149 -12.60 -13.91 -16.94
N VAL A 150 -11.98 -12.98 -16.22
CA VAL A 150 -10.85 -13.31 -15.35
C VAL A 150 -11.34 -14.03 -14.06
N PRO A 151 -10.83 -15.24 -13.74
CA PRO A 151 -11.19 -15.95 -12.51
C PRO A 151 -10.79 -15.16 -11.26
N LEU A 152 -11.61 -15.19 -10.21
CA LEU A 152 -11.33 -14.50 -8.95
C LEU A 152 -9.99 -14.92 -8.33
N GLY A 153 -9.66 -16.21 -8.39
CA GLY A 153 -8.39 -16.72 -7.86
C GLY A 153 -7.16 -16.12 -8.55
N LEU A 154 -7.24 -15.78 -9.84
CA LEU A 154 -6.13 -15.13 -10.54
C LEU A 154 -5.95 -13.68 -10.10
N LYS A 155 -7.05 -12.97 -9.80
CA LYS A 155 -6.99 -11.61 -9.25
C LYS A 155 -6.31 -11.61 -7.88
N LEU A 156 -6.75 -12.49 -6.98
CA LEU A 156 -6.17 -12.62 -5.65
C LEU A 156 -4.68 -13.01 -5.70
N PHE A 157 -4.33 -13.97 -6.56
CA PHE A 157 -2.94 -14.36 -6.77
C PHE A 157 -2.09 -13.20 -7.30
N LEU A 158 -2.58 -12.45 -8.30
CA LEU A 158 -1.86 -11.32 -8.88
C LEU A 158 -1.68 -10.19 -7.86
N THR A 159 -2.71 -9.90 -7.07
CA THR A 159 -2.62 -8.92 -5.96
C THR A 159 -1.56 -9.33 -4.96
N ALA A 160 -1.55 -10.60 -4.52
CA ALA A 160 -0.52 -11.10 -3.60
C ALA A 160 0.89 -11.05 -4.20
N LEU A 161 1.06 -11.44 -5.46
CA LEU A 161 2.33 -11.36 -6.18
C LEU A 161 2.81 -9.91 -6.27
N ALA A 162 1.95 -8.98 -6.67
CA ALA A 162 2.29 -7.56 -6.83
C ALA A 162 2.65 -6.89 -5.49
N ILE A 163 1.96 -7.23 -4.39
CA ILE A 163 2.32 -6.73 -3.06
C ILE A 163 3.72 -7.18 -2.64
N VAL A 164 4.06 -8.45 -2.89
CA VAL A 164 5.40 -9.00 -2.59
C VAL A 164 6.46 -8.32 -3.46
N ASP A 165 6.17 -8.14 -4.75
CA ASP A 165 7.04 -7.45 -5.71
C ASP A 165 7.33 -6.00 -5.30
N ASP A 166 6.29 -5.22 -4.97
CA ASP A 166 6.39 -3.82 -4.53
C ASP A 166 7.19 -3.67 -3.23
N LEU A 167 6.92 -4.53 -2.24
CA LEU A 167 7.66 -4.53 -0.99
C LEU A 167 9.13 -4.93 -1.23
N GLY A 168 9.34 -5.94 -2.06
CA GLY A 168 10.67 -6.38 -2.47
C GLY A 168 11.46 -5.26 -3.14
N ALA A 169 10.84 -4.56 -4.10
CA ALA A 169 11.43 -3.42 -4.80
C ALA A 169 11.79 -2.29 -3.83
N VAL A 170 10.91 -1.94 -2.90
CA VAL A 170 11.21 -0.92 -1.87
C VAL A 170 12.34 -1.34 -0.95
N LEU A 171 12.40 -2.61 -0.55
CA LEU A 171 13.51 -3.10 0.27
C LEU A 171 14.84 -3.07 -0.48
N VAL A 172 14.83 -3.46 -1.76
CA VAL A 172 16.01 -3.36 -2.64
C VAL A 172 16.46 -1.91 -2.78
N ILE A 173 15.53 -1.00 -3.06
CA ILE A 173 15.82 0.44 -3.16
C ILE A 173 16.39 0.97 -1.83
N ALA A 174 15.79 0.58 -0.70
CA ALA A 174 16.27 0.98 0.62
C ALA A 174 17.67 0.45 0.97
N ILE A 175 18.05 -0.74 0.51
CA ILE A 175 19.36 -1.33 0.83
C ILE A 175 20.44 -0.81 -0.12
N PHE A 176 20.16 -0.72 -1.42
CA PHE A 176 21.17 -0.45 -2.45
C PHE A 176 21.30 1.03 -2.85
N TYR A 177 20.27 1.85 -2.59
CA TYR A 177 20.24 3.27 -3.00
C TYR A 177 20.30 4.25 -1.83
N THR A 178 20.57 3.77 -0.60
CA THR A 178 20.75 4.63 0.57
C THR A 178 22.15 5.25 0.60
N GLY A 179 22.21 6.58 0.73
CA GLY A 179 23.46 7.36 0.71
C GLY A 179 24.23 7.42 2.04
N GLY A 180 23.73 6.75 3.09
CA GLY A 180 24.30 6.76 4.44
C GLY A 180 23.19 6.77 5.50
N LEU A 181 23.50 6.26 6.70
CA LEU A 181 22.54 6.23 7.80
C LEU A 181 22.94 7.22 8.89
N GLU A 182 22.02 8.11 9.24
CA GLU A 182 22.18 9.04 10.36
C GLU A 182 21.63 8.40 11.65
N PRO A 183 22.48 8.11 12.68
CA PRO A 183 22.05 7.33 13.83
C PRO A 183 20.97 7.99 14.69
N LEU A 184 21.02 9.32 14.81
CA LEU A 184 20.10 10.07 15.68
C LEU A 184 18.66 10.05 15.13
N PRO A 185 18.37 10.45 13.87
CA PRO A 185 17.06 10.28 13.27
C PRO A 185 16.61 8.81 13.24
N LEU A 186 17.53 7.86 13.03
CA LEU A 186 17.20 6.44 13.05
C LEU A 186 16.69 5.99 14.44
N GLY A 187 17.34 6.43 15.52
CA GLY A 187 16.89 6.19 16.89
C GLY A 187 15.53 6.79 17.19
N LEU A 188 15.26 8.02 16.71
CA LEU A 188 13.96 8.67 16.87
C LEU A 188 12.85 7.99 16.05
N ALA A 189 13.16 7.50 14.85
CA ALA A 189 12.25 6.68 14.06
C ALA A 189 11.90 5.38 14.79
N ALA A 190 12.90 4.68 15.32
CA ALA A 190 12.70 3.46 16.11
C ALA A 190 11.87 3.71 17.37
N LEU A 191 12.11 4.82 18.07
CA LEU A 191 11.31 5.23 19.23
C LEU A 191 9.85 5.48 18.84
N THR A 192 9.62 6.22 17.76
CA THR A 192 8.26 6.54 17.26
C THR A 192 7.52 5.28 16.86
N LEU A 193 8.18 4.35 16.15
CA LEU A 193 7.63 3.04 15.83
C LEU A 193 7.34 2.21 17.09
N GLY A 194 8.25 2.23 18.07
CA GLY A 194 8.08 1.57 19.36
C GLY A 194 6.86 2.06 20.13
N LEU A 195 6.59 3.37 20.10
CA LEU A 195 5.35 3.94 20.65
C LEU A 195 4.11 3.41 19.91
N GLY A 196 4.13 3.35 18.58
CA GLY A 196 3.05 2.75 17.80
C GLY A 196 2.81 1.28 18.16
N LEU A 197 3.88 0.49 18.28
CA LEU A 197 3.79 -0.92 18.69
C LEU A 197 3.28 -1.07 20.13
N LEU A 198 3.64 -0.14 21.03
CA LEU A 198 3.12 -0.11 22.40
C LEU A 198 1.61 0.17 22.41
N LEU A 199 1.15 1.16 21.63
CA LEU A 199 -0.30 1.43 21.46
C LEU A 199 -1.05 0.20 20.94
N ASN A 200 -0.46 -0.53 20.00
CA ASN A 200 -1.02 -1.78 19.50
C ASN A 200 -1.12 -2.81 20.62
N ARG A 201 -0.04 -2.98 21.38
CA ARG A 201 0.03 -3.94 22.49
C ARG A 201 -0.94 -3.61 23.62
N MET A 202 -1.23 -2.33 23.83
CA MET A 202 -2.23 -1.81 24.77
C MET A 202 -3.66 -1.97 24.25
N GLY A 203 -3.88 -2.45 23.03
CA GLY A 203 -5.20 -2.65 22.45
C GLY A 203 -5.87 -1.36 21.98
N VAL A 204 -5.11 -0.34 21.59
CA VAL A 204 -5.68 0.88 21.01
C VAL A 204 -6.06 0.62 19.55
N TRP A 205 -7.37 0.50 19.30
CA TRP A 205 -7.93 0.22 17.97
C TRP A 205 -8.21 1.47 17.14
N HIS A 206 -8.18 2.65 17.74
CA HIS A 206 -8.40 3.90 17.03
C HIS A 206 -7.22 4.18 16.09
N LEU A 207 -7.50 4.53 14.83
CA LEU A 207 -6.49 4.79 13.80
C LEU A 207 -5.76 6.12 14.01
N TRP A 208 -6.45 7.13 14.55
CA TRP A 208 -5.93 8.50 14.71
C TRP A 208 -4.59 8.60 15.43
N PRO A 209 -4.36 7.92 16.57
CA PRO A 209 -3.04 7.90 17.23
C PRO A 209 -1.90 7.42 16.32
N TYR A 210 -2.12 6.40 15.50
CA TYR A 210 -1.12 5.89 14.58
C TYR A 210 -0.86 6.87 13.44
N MET A 211 -1.91 7.49 12.89
CA MET A 211 -1.74 8.51 11.84
C MET A 211 -0.96 9.73 12.35
N LEU A 212 -1.19 10.12 13.60
CA LEU A 212 -0.43 11.21 14.24
C LEU A 212 1.05 10.84 14.42
N LEU A 213 1.36 9.57 14.73
CA LEU A 213 2.73 9.04 14.79
C LEU A 213 3.35 8.85 13.39
N GLY A 214 2.54 8.76 12.34
CA GLY A 214 3.00 8.57 10.97
C GLY A 214 3.85 9.72 10.46
N LEU A 215 3.45 10.97 10.74
CA LEU A 215 4.21 12.16 10.33
C LEU A 215 5.62 12.25 10.93
N PRO A 216 5.81 12.14 12.27
CA PRO A 216 7.15 12.12 12.85
C PRO A 216 7.95 10.90 12.40
N LEU A 217 7.32 9.72 12.28
CA LEU A 217 8.00 8.52 11.76
C LEU A 217 8.53 8.77 10.34
N TRP A 218 7.69 9.29 9.44
CA TRP A 218 8.06 9.65 8.08
C TRP A 218 9.21 10.65 8.04
N TYR A 219 9.14 11.70 8.85
CA TYR A 219 10.19 12.71 8.91
C TYR A 219 11.53 12.13 9.39
N PHE A 220 11.52 11.30 10.45
CA PHE A 220 12.74 10.69 10.99
C PHE A 220 13.33 9.62 10.08
N VAL A 221 12.50 8.81 9.40
CA VAL A 221 12.95 7.86 8.37
C VAL A 221 13.60 8.61 7.21
N LEU A 222 12.98 9.70 6.75
CA LEU A 222 13.55 10.50 5.67
C LEU A 222 14.89 11.14 6.07
N LYS A 223 14.99 11.65 7.30
CA LYS A 223 16.24 12.25 7.81
C LYS A 223 17.30 11.20 8.18
N SER A 224 16.93 9.95 8.40
CA SER A 224 17.89 8.88 8.69
C SER A 224 18.63 8.38 7.45
N GLY A 225 18.27 8.86 6.27
CA GLY A 225 18.82 8.41 4.98
C GLY A 225 18.08 7.21 4.38
N LEU A 226 17.09 6.66 5.11
CA LEU A 226 16.19 5.66 4.57
C LEU A 226 15.16 6.29 3.62
N HIS A 227 14.58 5.46 2.77
CA HIS A 227 13.51 5.89 1.87
C HIS A 227 12.24 6.22 2.67
N ALA A 228 11.66 7.40 2.40
CA ALA A 228 10.49 7.90 3.11
C ALA A 228 9.28 6.95 3.04
N THR A 229 9.19 6.16 1.97
CA THR A 229 8.14 5.16 1.74
C THR A 229 8.12 4.05 2.78
N LEU A 230 9.29 3.70 3.36
CA LEU A 230 9.37 2.69 4.42
C LEU A 230 8.58 3.07 5.66
N ALA A 231 8.42 4.38 5.94
CA ALA A 231 7.62 4.83 7.07
C ALA A 231 6.17 4.35 7.00
N GLY A 232 5.59 4.31 5.80
CA GLY A 232 4.24 3.78 5.58
C GLY A 232 4.16 2.29 5.91
N VAL A 233 5.09 1.49 5.40
CA VAL A 233 5.15 0.04 5.68
C VAL A 233 5.33 -0.22 7.17
N LEU A 234 6.27 0.49 7.82
CA LEU A 234 6.54 0.33 9.25
C LEU A 234 5.32 0.70 10.10
N LEU A 235 4.62 1.78 9.74
CA LEU A 235 3.40 2.18 10.43
C LEU A 235 2.29 1.15 10.26
N ALA A 236 2.14 0.54 9.08
CA ALA A 236 1.18 -0.53 8.84
C ALA A 236 1.39 -1.75 9.77
N LEU A 237 2.66 -2.08 10.05
CA LEU A 237 2.99 -3.14 11.00
C LEU A 237 2.52 -2.80 12.43
N ALA A 238 2.55 -1.52 12.81
CA ALA A 238 2.07 -1.06 14.10
C ALA A 238 0.53 -0.96 14.18
N ILE A 239 -0.19 -0.68 13.10
CA ILE A 239 -1.66 -0.55 13.14
C ILE A 239 -2.32 -1.92 13.38
N PRO A 240 -3.22 -2.07 14.37
CA PRO A 240 -3.90 -3.35 14.59
C PRO A 240 -4.89 -3.65 13.46
N LEU A 241 -4.94 -4.90 13.01
CA LEU A 241 -5.94 -5.40 12.06
C LEU A 241 -7.02 -6.14 12.84
N ARG A 242 -8.29 -5.74 12.66
CA ARG A 242 -9.43 -6.56 13.11
C ARG A 242 -9.41 -7.86 12.32
N ARG A 243 -9.41 -9.00 13.01
CA ARG A 243 -9.83 -10.24 12.38
C ARG A 243 -11.33 -10.10 12.13
N ALA A 244 -11.78 -10.26 10.89
CA ALA A 244 -13.14 -10.72 10.68
C ALA A 244 -13.27 -12.03 11.47
N ARG A 245 -14.20 -12.11 12.44
CA ARG A 245 -14.44 -13.40 13.10
C ARG A 245 -14.76 -14.40 11.99
N PRO A 246 -14.12 -15.58 11.97
CA PRO A 246 -14.60 -16.65 11.12
C PRO A 246 -16.07 -16.87 11.52
N PHE A 247 -16.98 -16.83 10.55
CA PHE A 247 -18.34 -17.28 10.78
C PHE A 247 -18.28 -18.71 11.36
N GLN A 248 -18.53 -18.86 12.65
CA GLN A 248 -18.64 -20.15 13.31
C GLN A 248 -20.11 -20.60 13.27
N GLY A 249 -20.70 -20.67 12.08
CA GLY A 249 -22.09 -21.09 11.91
C GLY A 249 -22.21 -22.20 10.88
N ALA A 250 -22.32 -23.45 11.37
CA ALA A 250 -23.05 -24.58 10.77
C ALA A 250 -22.62 -25.96 11.34
N THR A 251 -21.89 -26.03 12.46
CA THR A 251 -21.58 -27.34 13.09
C THR A 251 -22.22 -27.52 14.47
N SER A 252 -22.89 -26.53 15.04
CA SER A 252 -23.50 -26.64 16.38
C SER A 252 -24.90 -26.04 16.57
N ALA A 253 -25.47 -25.31 15.60
CA ALA A 253 -26.84 -24.82 15.72
C ALA A 253 -27.82 -25.94 15.32
N GLN A 254 -28.53 -26.51 16.31
CA GLN A 254 -29.58 -27.49 16.07
C GLN A 254 -30.96 -26.84 15.85
N ASP A 255 -31.15 -25.57 16.22
CA ASP A 255 -32.42 -24.86 16.10
C ASP A 255 -32.33 -23.55 15.27
N PRO A 256 -33.38 -23.22 14.48
CA PRO A 256 -33.40 -22.05 13.59
C PRO A 256 -33.39 -20.69 14.32
N GLU A 257 -33.91 -20.62 15.54
CA GLU A 257 -33.99 -19.38 16.32
C GLU A 257 -32.61 -18.91 16.83
N ASP A 258 -31.71 -19.86 17.15
CA ASP A 258 -30.32 -19.55 17.54
C ASP A 258 -29.54 -18.96 16.36
N LEU A 259 -29.82 -19.41 15.13
CA LEU A 259 -29.22 -18.87 13.91
C LEU A 259 -29.69 -17.45 13.61
N GLU A 260 -30.97 -17.13 13.82
CA GLU A 260 -31.50 -15.77 13.63
C GLU A 260 -30.90 -14.80 14.65
N GLY A 261 -30.79 -15.18 15.92
CA GLY A 261 -30.15 -14.34 16.94
C GLY A 261 -28.65 -14.13 16.69
N GLU A 262 -27.93 -15.14 16.18
CA GLU A 262 -26.52 -14.99 15.80
C GLU A 262 -26.34 -14.15 14.52
N LEU A 263 -27.29 -14.24 13.58
CA LEU A 263 -27.32 -13.41 12.36
C LEU A 263 -27.59 -11.94 12.67
N GLU A 264 -28.52 -11.64 13.57
CA GLU A 264 -28.78 -10.26 14.02
C GLU A 264 -27.56 -9.66 14.75
N GLY A 265 -26.90 -10.44 15.62
CA GLY A 265 -25.66 -10.00 16.28
C GLY A 265 -24.48 -9.79 15.30
N LEU A 266 -24.45 -10.55 14.20
CA LEU A 266 -23.47 -10.37 13.13
C LEU A 266 -23.82 -9.18 12.22
N GLU A 267 -25.10 -8.86 12.00
CA GLU A 267 -25.51 -7.65 11.29
C GLU A 267 -25.14 -6.37 12.05
N GLU A 268 -25.35 -6.35 13.38
CA GLU A 268 -24.87 -5.25 14.24
C GLU A 268 -23.33 -5.15 14.26
N GLU A 269 -22.60 -6.28 14.38
CA GLU A 269 -21.12 -6.26 14.31
C GLU A 269 -20.61 -5.86 12.92
N VAL A 270 -21.34 -6.15 11.84
CA VAL A 270 -21.01 -5.76 10.45
C VAL A 270 -21.29 -4.27 10.22
N GLU A 271 -22.38 -3.72 10.73
CA GLU A 271 -22.62 -2.27 10.75
C GLU A 271 -21.50 -1.54 11.52
N GLU A 272 -21.06 -2.07 12.67
CA GLU A 272 -19.92 -1.52 13.40
C GLU A 272 -18.56 -1.72 12.71
N ALA A 273 -18.41 -2.80 11.93
CA ALA A 273 -17.19 -3.12 11.19
C ALA A 273 -17.10 -2.41 9.82
N GLN A 274 -18.10 -1.60 9.46
CA GLN A 274 -18.07 -0.84 8.22
C GLN A 274 -16.87 0.11 8.18
N SER A 275 -16.26 0.14 7.00
CA SER A 275 -15.08 0.91 6.63
C SER A 275 -15.17 2.37 7.11
N PRO A 276 -14.06 2.99 7.57
CA PRO A 276 -13.98 4.42 7.88
C PRO A 276 -14.54 5.36 6.78
N LEU A 277 -14.59 4.89 5.52
CA LEU A 277 -15.22 5.60 4.39
C LEU A 277 -16.73 5.79 4.55
N HIS A 278 -17.45 4.81 5.09
CA HIS A 278 -18.90 4.88 5.23
C HIS A 278 -19.33 5.91 6.30
N ARG A 279 -18.49 6.11 7.33
CA ARG A 279 -18.65 7.19 8.32
C ARG A 279 -18.38 8.59 7.77
N LEU A 280 -17.66 8.71 6.65
CA LEU A 280 -17.43 9.99 5.97
C LEU A 280 -18.55 10.33 4.98
N GLU A 281 -19.27 9.33 4.46
CA GLU A 281 -20.38 9.52 3.51
C GLU A 281 -21.71 9.88 4.19
N HIS A 282 -21.83 9.64 5.50
CA HIS A 282 -23.06 9.85 6.28
C HIS A 282 -22.90 10.79 7.50
N ALA A 283 -21.81 11.55 7.54
CA ALA A 283 -21.65 12.72 8.43
C ALA A 283 -22.03 14.00 7.67
#